data_AF-I3ZA40-F1
#
_entry.id   AF-I3ZA40-F1
#
_cell.length_a   1.000
_cell.length_b   1.000
_cell.length_c   1.000
_cell.angle_alpha   90.00
_cell.angle_beta   90.00
_cell.angle_gamma   90.00
#
_symmetry.space_group_name_H-M   'P 1'
#
loop_
_entity.id
_entity.type
_entity.pdbx_description
1 polymer ?
#
loop_
_entity_poly.entity_id
_entity_poly.type
_entity_poly.pdbx_seq_one_letter_code
_entity_poly.pdbx_strand_id
1 'polypeptide(L)'
;MKDVRVCLNPVCDRLVLGRSDKKYCCDGCRSAHYNDTKQERKSDPIVTIPKFQKNNREILRVIYEKNEGNAIVSKIYLIGLGFNFMYHTHFMITYERKFLQCCFDYAIRVIDDYLVEVCKSNDDVPNSKKN
;
A
#
# COMPACT_ATOMS: atom_id res chain seq x y z
N MET A 1 48.00 11.51 -9.70
CA MET A 1 47.06 10.76 -10.55
C MET A 1 45.76 11.55 -10.61
N LYS A 2 45.15 11.77 -11.78
CA LYS A 2 43.85 12.45 -11.89
C LYS A 2 42.76 11.43 -11.53
N ASP A 3 41.93 11.74 -10.53
CA ASP A 3 40.76 10.92 -10.21
C ASP A 3 39.77 10.94 -11.39
N VAL A 4 39.68 9.81 -12.06
CA VAL A 4 38.71 9.59 -13.14
C VAL A 4 37.37 9.28 -12.49
N ARG A 5 36.45 10.23 -12.55
CA ARG A 5 35.08 10.08 -12.03
C ARG A 5 34.11 9.77 -13.16
N VAL A 6 33.32 8.71 -13.00
CA VAL A 6 32.29 8.29 -13.96
C VAL A 6 30.91 8.79 -13.48
N CYS A 7 29.99 8.99 -14.43
CA CYS A 7 28.63 9.43 -14.15
C CYS A 7 27.90 8.42 -13.23
N LEU A 8 27.17 8.91 -12.24
CA LEU A 8 26.40 8.05 -11.31
C LEU A 8 25.16 7.40 -11.96
N ASN A 9 24.74 7.86 -13.14
CA ASN A 9 23.60 7.28 -13.83
C ASN A 9 23.97 5.88 -14.36
N PRO A 10 23.33 4.78 -13.90
CA PRO A 10 23.74 3.41 -14.21
C PRO A 10 23.70 3.04 -15.70
N VAL A 11 22.97 3.81 -16.51
CA VAL A 11 22.91 3.65 -17.98
C VAL A 11 23.84 4.62 -18.73
N CYS A 12 24.83 5.21 -18.04
CA CYS A 12 25.72 6.21 -18.61
C CYS A 12 27.18 6.03 -18.14
N ASP A 13 28.07 5.71 -19.07
CA ASP A 13 29.50 5.50 -18.78
C ASP A 13 30.38 6.72 -19.06
N ARG A 14 29.78 7.90 -19.19
CA ARG A 14 30.53 9.14 -19.51
C ARG A 14 31.31 9.64 -18.30
N LEU A 15 32.50 10.18 -18.59
CA LEU A 15 33.32 10.85 -17.59
C LEU A 15 32.67 12.14 -17.08
N VAL A 16 32.79 12.37 -15.77
CA VAL A 16 32.35 13.60 -15.14
C VAL A 16 33.49 14.59 -15.13
N LEU A 17 33.37 15.60 -16.00
CA LEU A 17 34.33 16.69 -16.12
C LEU A 17 33.83 17.93 -15.39
N GLY A 18 34.74 18.62 -14.70
CA GLY A 18 34.47 19.88 -13.98
C GLY A 18 34.61 19.73 -12.47
N ARG A 19 33.78 20.49 -11.73
CA ARG A 19 33.87 20.60 -10.26
C ARG A 19 34.01 19.26 -9.54
N SER A 20 34.71 19.28 -8.41
CA SER A 20 34.97 18.11 -7.56
C SER A 20 33.70 17.45 -6.98
N ASP A 21 32.59 18.18 -6.87
CA ASP A 21 31.30 17.70 -6.38
C ASP A 21 30.33 17.24 -7.48
N LYS A 22 30.69 17.43 -8.76
CA LYS A 22 29.84 17.01 -9.88
C LYS A 22 29.73 15.48 -9.90
N LYS A 23 28.50 14.97 -9.93
CA LYS A 23 28.17 13.51 -9.92
C LYS A 23 27.61 12.99 -11.26
N TYR A 24 27.15 13.89 -12.13
CA TYR A 24 26.49 13.54 -13.39
C TYR A 24 27.17 14.24 -14.55
N CYS A 25 27.22 13.61 -15.73
CA CYS A 25 27.82 14.24 -16.90
C CYS A 25 26.98 15.43 -17.43
N CYS A 26 25.65 15.35 -17.30
CA CYS A 26 24.68 16.37 -17.71
C CYS A 26 23.39 16.31 -16.86
N ASP A 27 22.57 17.36 -16.96
CA ASP A 27 21.28 17.45 -16.24
C ASP A 27 20.29 16.34 -16.63
N GLY A 28 20.32 15.90 -17.89
CA GLY A 28 19.52 14.75 -18.34
C GLY A 28 19.83 13.47 -17.55
N CYS A 29 21.10 13.19 -17.30
CA CYS A 29 21.50 12.01 -16.51
C CYS A 29 21.13 12.15 -15.03
N ARG A 30 21.14 13.38 -14.49
CA ARG A 30 20.67 13.65 -13.13
C ARG A 30 19.19 13.31 -13.00
N SER A 31 18.36 13.84 -13.89
CA SER A 31 16.92 13.61 -13.88
C SER A 31 16.56 12.15 -14.12
N ALA A 32 17.24 11.49 -15.07
CA ALA A 32 17.04 10.07 -15.35
C ALA A 32 17.33 9.18 -14.12
N HIS A 33 18.48 9.38 -13.47
CA HIS A 33 18.83 8.64 -12.25
C HIS A 33 17.78 8.85 -11.14
N TYR A 34 17.34 10.09 -10.88
CA TYR A 34 16.31 10.34 -9.86
C TYR A 34 14.96 9.72 -10.18
N ASN A 35 14.56 9.71 -11.46
CA ASN A 35 13.31 9.08 -11.88
C ASN A 35 13.36 7.56 -11.70
N ASP A 36 14.48 6.94 -12.07
CA ASP A 36 14.70 5.51 -11.95
C ASP A 36 14.69 5.07 -10.48
N THR A 37 15.47 5.71 -9.62
CA THR A 37 15.44 5.45 -8.16
C THR A 37 14.05 5.65 -7.56
N LYS A 38 13.28 6.63 -8.04
CA LYS A 38 11.90 6.86 -7.59
C LYS A 38 10.96 5.76 -8.07
N GLN A 39 11.18 5.22 -9.26
CA GLN A 39 10.40 4.12 -9.82
C GLN A 39 10.70 2.81 -9.09
N GLU A 40 11.97 2.50 -8.84
CA GLU A 40 12.40 1.36 -8.03
C GLU A 40 11.75 1.37 -6.63
N ARG A 41 11.76 2.54 -5.96
CA ARG A 41 11.09 2.73 -4.67
C ARG A 41 9.57 2.57 -4.74
N LYS A 42 8.94 2.85 -5.89
CA LYS A 42 7.50 2.63 -6.09
C LYS A 42 7.17 1.17 -6.40
N SER A 43 8.12 0.40 -6.92
CA SER A 43 7.96 -1.05 -7.10
C SER A 43 8.31 -1.86 -5.86
N ASP A 44 9.00 -1.26 -4.89
CA ASP A 44 9.37 -1.92 -3.63
C ASP A 44 8.12 -2.33 -2.83
N PRO A 45 7.88 -3.64 -2.60
CA PRO A 45 6.77 -4.13 -1.79
C PRO A 45 6.78 -3.58 -0.36
N ILE A 46 7.96 -3.33 0.22
CA ILE A 46 8.12 -2.81 1.59
C ILE A 46 7.50 -1.41 1.70
N VAL A 47 7.55 -0.61 0.64
CA VAL A 47 6.93 0.73 0.59
C VAL A 47 5.47 0.64 0.17
N THR A 48 5.17 -0.25 -0.78
CA THR A 48 3.90 -0.27 -1.49
C THR A 48 2.79 -1.01 -0.73
N ILE A 49 3.11 -2.15 -0.09
CA ILE A 49 2.14 -2.93 0.69
C ILE A 49 1.55 -2.10 1.84
N PRO A 50 2.35 -1.42 2.70
CA PRO A 50 1.78 -0.60 3.77
C PRO A 50 0.94 0.56 3.26
N LYS A 51 1.27 1.11 2.08
CA LYS A 51 0.47 2.16 1.45
C LYS A 51 -0.93 1.65 1.10
N PHE A 52 -1.03 0.47 0.47
CA PHE A 52 -2.33 -0.13 0.15
C PHE A 52 -3.12 -0.52 1.40
N GLN A 53 -2.47 -1.13 2.41
CA GLN A 53 -3.14 -1.47 3.66
C GLN A 53 -3.68 -0.22 4.39
N LYS A 54 -2.91 0.89 4.42
CA LYS A 54 -3.37 2.17 4.98
C LYS A 54 -4.56 2.74 4.20
N ASN A 55 -4.51 2.71 2.87
CA ASN A 55 -5.60 3.18 2.02
C ASN A 55 -6.88 2.36 2.24
N ASN A 56 -6.75 1.04 2.24
CA ASN A 56 -7.86 0.13 2.50
C ASN A 56 -8.49 0.39 3.86
N ARG A 57 -7.68 0.49 4.92
CA ARG A 57 -8.15 0.84 6.27
C ARG A 57 -8.95 2.15 6.28
N GLU A 58 -8.42 3.19 5.62
CA GLU A 58 -9.07 4.49 5.57
C GLU A 58 -10.41 4.46 4.83
N ILE A 59 -10.49 3.73 3.71
CA ILE A 59 -11.75 3.53 2.98
C ILE A 59 -12.81 2.88 3.88
N LEU A 60 -12.43 1.80 4.58
CA LEU A 60 -13.37 1.11 5.47
C LEU A 60 -13.80 1.99 6.65
N ARG A 61 -12.86 2.73 7.25
CA ARG A 61 -13.15 3.70 8.32
C ARG A 61 -14.19 4.73 7.88
N VAL A 62 -13.97 5.37 6.73
CA VAL A 62 -14.87 6.41 6.20
C VAL A 62 -16.26 5.83 5.90
N ILE A 63 -16.34 4.62 5.35
CA ILE A 63 -17.62 3.96 5.10
C ILE A 63 -18.33 3.67 6.41
N TYR A 64 -17.64 3.12 7.40
CA TYR A 64 -18.21 2.79 8.71
C TYR A 64 -18.72 4.05 9.43
N GLU A 65 -17.90 5.10 9.51
CA GLU A 65 -18.27 6.37 10.16
C GLU A 65 -19.47 7.05 9.48
N LYS A 66 -19.51 7.05 8.14
CA LYS A 66 -20.63 7.66 7.39
C LYS A 66 -21.96 6.94 7.55
N ASN A 67 -21.95 5.64 7.86
CA ASN A 67 -23.15 4.83 8.05
C ASN A 67 -23.47 4.61 9.53
N GLU A 68 -22.75 5.29 10.44
CA GLU A 68 -22.92 5.16 11.90
C GLU A 68 -22.78 3.71 12.40
N GLY A 69 -22.00 2.88 11.70
CA GLY A 69 -21.83 1.46 12.03
C GLY A 69 -21.58 0.57 10.82
N ASN A 70 -21.96 -0.70 10.98
CA ASN A 70 -21.80 -1.72 9.93
C ASN A 70 -22.59 -1.34 8.69
N ALA A 71 -22.00 -1.54 7.51
CA ALA A 71 -22.61 -1.12 6.25
C ALA A 71 -22.39 -2.15 5.15
N ILE A 72 -23.43 -2.43 4.38
CA ILE A 72 -23.34 -3.28 3.19
C ILE A 72 -23.06 -2.39 1.97
N VAL A 73 -21.98 -2.70 1.26
CA VAL A 73 -21.55 -1.97 0.06
C VAL A 73 -21.20 -2.94 -1.05
N SER A 74 -21.24 -2.48 -2.31
CA SER A 74 -20.81 -3.30 -3.43
C SER A 74 -19.28 -3.35 -3.52
N LYS A 75 -18.74 -4.48 -3.97
CA LYS A 75 -17.30 -4.64 -4.27
C LYS A 75 -16.85 -3.64 -5.32
N ILE A 76 -17.68 -3.37 -6.33
CA ILE A 76 -17.39 -2.39 -7.38
C ILE A 76 -17.23 -0.98 -6.78
N TYR A 77 -18.08 -0.60 -5.83
CA TYR A 77 -17.95 0.68 -5.14
C TYR A 77 -16.61 0.79 -4.39
N LEU A 78 -16.22 -0.25 -3.66
CA LEU A 78 -14.91 -0.30 -3.00
C LEU A 78 -13.74 -0.18 -3.99
N ILE A 79 -13.79 -0.91 -5.11
CA ILE A 79 -12.77 -0.81 -6.17
C ILE A 79 -12.70 0.61 -6.72
N GLY A 80 -13.85 1.25 -6.95
CA GLY A 80 -13.95 2.65 -7.40
C GLY A 80 -13.32 3.65 -6.44
N LEU A 81 -13.33 3.36 -5.13
CA LEU A 81 -12.64 4.15 -4.10
C LEU A 81 -11.12 3.84 -4.01
N GLY A 82 -10.62 2.89 -4.80
CA GLY A 82 -9.23 2.44 -4.76
C GLY A 82 -8.95 1.39 -3.68
N PHE A 83 -9.97 0.71 -3.16
CA PHE A 83 -9.80 -0.43 -2.29
C PHE A 83 -9.21 -1.61 -3.08
N ASN A 84 -8.22 -2.27 -2.50
CA ASN A 84 -7.56 -3.41 -3.13
C ASN A 84 -7.66 -4.66 -2.25
N PHE A 85 -8.52 -5.60 -2.65
CA PHE A 85 -8.78 -6.86 -1.93
C PHE A 85 -7.56 -7.76 -1.77
N MET A 86 -6.46 -7.57 -2.50
CA MET A 86 -5.24 -8.34 -2.29
C MET A 86 -4.49 -7.92 -1.02
N TYR A 87 -4.67 -6.68 -0.54
CA TYR A 87 -3.94 -6.13 0.59
C TYR A 87 -4.80 -6.11 1.85
N HIS A 88 -4.54 -7.03 2.74
CA HIS A 88 -5.14 -7.13 4.07
C HIS A 88 -4.02 -7.39 5.09
N THR A 89 -4.33 -7.30 6.38
CA THR A 89 -3.36 -7.63 7.44
C THR A 89 -3.44 -9.10 7.81
N HIS A 90 -4.65 -9.64 7.96
CA HIS A 90 -4.90 -11.04 8.31
C HIS A 90 -6.35 -11.40 7.98
N PHE A 91 -6.65 -12.70 8.04
CA PHE A 91 -8.02 -13.21 8.06
C PHE A 91 -8.42 -13.59 9.48
N MET A 92 -9.70 -13.42 9.79
CA MET A 92 -10.32 -13.91 11.02
C MET A 92 -11.55 -14.75 10.70
N ILE A 93 -11.91 -15.64 11.61
CA ILE A 93 -13.14 -16.42 11.55
C ILE A 93 -13.96 -16.07 12.78
N THR A 94 -15.20 -15.64 12.59
CA THR A 94 -16.12 -15.33 13.70
C THR A 94 -16.67 -16.59 14.35
N TYR A 95 -17.34 -16.44 15.50
CA TYR A 95 -18.07 -17.55 16.14
C TYR A 95 -19.09 -18.21 15.21
N GLU A 96 -19.74 -17.41 14.37
CA GLU A 96 -20.71 -17.86 13.37
C GLU A 96 -20.05 -18.46 12.11
N ARG A 97 -18.74 -18.75 12.17
CA ARG A 97 -17.92 -19.27 11.06
C ARG A 97 -17.90 -18.37 9.83
N LYS A 98 -18.05 -17.05 10.02
CA LYS A 98 -17.94 -16.09 8.93
C LYS A 98 -16.49 -15.67 8.75
N PHE A 99 -16.02 -15.61 7.50
CA PHE A 99 -14.68 -15.17 7.17
C PHE A 99 -14.63 -13.65 7.07
N LEU A 100 -13.70 -13.06 7.83
CA LEU A 100 -13.40 -11.63 7.85
C LEU A 100 -12.03 -11.41 7.22
N GLN A 101 -11.98 -10.51 6.25
CA GLN A 101 -10.73 -10.00 5.71
C GLN A 101 -10.41 -8.67 6.40
N CYS A 102 -9.39 -8.68 7.26
CA CYS A 102 -9.10 -7.58 8.17
C CYS A 102 -8.09 -6.60 7.58
N CYS A 103 -8.36 -5.31 7.77
CA CYS A 103 -7.49 -4.19 7.49
C CYS A 103 -7.27 -3.40 8.80
N PHE A 104 -6.42 -3.95 9.68
CA PHE A 104 -6.24 -3.48 11.05
C PHE A 104 -7.52 -3.60 11.89
N ASP A 105 -8.10 -2.47 12.30
CA ASP A 105 -9.27 -2.31 13.18
C ASP A 105 -10.61 -2.37 12.43
N TYR A 106 -10.57 -2.47 11.10
CA TYR A 106 -11.74 -2.68 10.24
C TYR A 106 -11.63 -3.99 9.49
N ALA A 107 -12.76 -4.54 9.07
CA ALA A 107 -12.81 -5.75 8.28
C ALA A 107 -13.92 -5.67 7.24
N ILE A 108 -13.79 -6.49 6.20
CA ILE A 108 -14.88 -6.81 5.30
C ILE A 108 -15.30 -8.27 5.47
N ARG A 109 -16.60 -8.50 5.38
CA ARG A 109 -17.21 -9.82 5.31
C ARG A 109 -17.89 -9.97 3.97
N VAL A 110 -17.54 -11.02 3.22
CA VAL A 110 -18.18 -11.30 1.94
C VAL A 110 -19.57 -11.88 2.21
N ILE A 111 -20.60 -11.22 1.67
CA ILE A 111 -21.98 -11.71 1.72
C ILE A 111 -22.26 -12.58 0.49
N ASP A 112 -21.91 -12.06 -0.68
CA ASP A 112 -22.04 -12.74 -1.97
C ASP A 112 -20.96 -12.29 -2.96
N ASP A 113 -21.13 -12.61 -4.23
CA ASP A 113 -20.17 -12.27 -5.29
C ASP A 113 -20.00 -10.77 -5.51
N TYR A 114 -21.00 -9.95 -5.18
CA TYR A 114 -21.05 -8.51 -5.46
C TYR A 114 -21.07 -7.63 -4.22
N LEU A 115 -21.52 -8.14 -3.08
CA LEU A 115 -21.73 -7.40 -1.84
C LEU A 115 -20.78 -7.84 -0.75
N VAL A 116 -20.32 -6.85 0.02
CA VAL A 116 -19.56 -7.05 1.24
C VAL A 116 -20.13 -6.17 2.34
N GLU A 117 -20.01 -6.62 3.56
CA GLU A 117 -20.29 -5.85 4.75
C GLU A 117 -18.99 -5.32 5.34
N VAL A 118 -18.96 -4.02 5.66
CA VAL A 118 -17.88 -3.36 6.40
C VAL A 118 -18.24 -3.37 7.88
N CYS A 119 -17.32 -3.82 8.73
CA CYS A 119 -17.47 -3.82 10.18
C CYS A 119 -16.14 -3.50 10.88
N LYS A 120 -16.15 -3.32 12.20
CA LYS A 120 -14.90 -3.31 12.99
C LYS A 120 -14.40 -4.74 13.21
N SER A 121 -13.10 -4.92 13.12
CA SER A 121 -12.45 -6.23 13.33
C SER A 121 -12.69 -6.76 14.74
N ASN A 122 -12.81 -5.87 15.73
CA ASN A 122 -12.89 -6.22 17.14
C ASN A 122 -14.30 -6.60 17.62
N ASP A 123 -15.34 -6.25 16.85
CA ASP A 123 -16.73 -6.50 17.26
C ASP A 123 -17.09 -7.99 17.18
N ASP A 124 -16.35 -8.77 16.36
CA ASP A 124 -16.58 -10.20 16.11
C ASP A 124 -15.44 -11.11 16.62
N VAL A 125 -14.50 -10.57 17.41
CA VAL A 125 -13.37 -11.36 17.94
C VAL A 125 -13.89 -12.45 18.87
N PRO A 126 -13.40 -13.70 18.76
CA PRO A 126 -13.65 -14.67 19.78
C PRO A 126 -13.05 -14.17 21.09
N ASN A 127 -13.90 -13.80 22.04
CA ASN A 127 -13.56 -13.54 23.43
C ASN A 127 -12.70 -14.73 23.91
N SER A 128 -11.38 -14.55 23.86
CA SER A 128 -10.44 -15.49 24.44
C SER A 128 -10.82 -15.54 25.90
N LYS A 129 -11.36 -16.69 26.31
CA LYS A 129 -11.82 -16.96 27.67
C LYS A 129 -10.93 -16.23 28.66
N LYS A 130 -11.55 -15.34 29.46
CA LYS A 130 -11.00 -14.94 30.76
C LYS A 130 -10.66 -16.22 31.50
N ASN A 131 -9.38 -16.53 31.60
CA ASN A 131 -8.80 -17.46 32.56
C ASN A 131 -7.73 -16.69 33.32
#